data_AF-A0A183D3F3-F1
#
_entry.id   AF-A0A183D3F3-F1
#
_cell.length_a   1.000
_cell.length_b   1.000
_cell.length_c   1.000
_cell.angle_alpha   90.00
_cell.angle_beta   90.00
_cell.angle_gamma   90.00
#
_symmetry.space_group_name_H-M   'P 1'
#
loop_
_entity.id
_entity.type
_entity.pdbx_description
1 polymer ?
#
loop_
_entity_poly.entity_id
_entity_poly.type
_entity_poly.pdbx_seq_one_letter_code
_entity_poly.pdbx_strand_id
1 'polypeptide(L)'
;MLSIKETIFVAQVQEAYFFRIWNRSFGPTNAFEEMIELTEEGKMWPYPIDNEYQIGDEEDVPFYEHIFLDKYLAQYNLPDEGPVAQFMELVCIGLSKNPYMSIKKKHAHLDWSVFSV
;
A
#
# COMPACT_ATOMS: atom_id res chain seq x y z
N MET A 1 -24.36 -23.95 -30.08
CA MET A 1 -25.62 -23.56 -29.40
C MET A 1 -25.20 -23.05 -28.03
N LEU A 2 -24.98 -21.74 -27.91
CA LEU A 2 -24.58 -21.11 -26.64
C LEU A 2 -25.62 -21.49 -25.57
N SER A 3 -25.13 -21.85 -24.39
CA SER A 3 -25.98 -22.36 -23.32
C SER A 3 -26.93 -21.26 -22.87
N ILE A 4 -28.21 -21.57 -22.65
CA ILE A 4 -29.23 -20.61 -22.19
C ILE A 4 -28.75 -19.80 -20.97
N LYS A 5 -27.87 -20.39 -20.14
CA LYS A 5 -27.24 -19.72 -19.00
C LYS A 5 -26.29 -18.58 -19.38
N GLU A 6 -25.55 -18.71 -20.48
CA GLU A 6 -24.65 -17.67 -20.99
C GLU A 6 -25.44 -16.48 -21.53
N THR A 7 -26.57 -16.73 -22.20
CA THR A 7 -27.45 -15.67 -22.71
C THR A 7 -28.11 -14.88 -21.58
N ILE A 8 -28.56 -15.55 -20.52
CA ILE A 8 -29.14 -14.88 -19.33
C ILE A 8 -28.08 -14.03 -18.63
N PHE A 9 -26.85 -14.55 -18.45
CA PHE A 9 -25.75 -13.80 -17.84
C PHE A 9 -25.41 -12.54 -18.65
N VAL A 10 -25.31 -12.66 -19.98
CA VAL A 10 -25.03 -11.51 -20.86
C VAL A 10 -26.15 -10.47 -20.82
N ALA A 11 -27.42 -10.88 -20.77
CA ALA A 11 -28.55 -9.97 -20.64
C ALA A 11 -28.54 -9.22 -19.30
N GLN A 12 -28.27 -9.91 -18.18
CA GLN A 12 -28.14 -9.27 -16.86
C GLN A 12 -26.98 -8.27 -16.81
N VAL A 13 -25.86 -8.60 -17.46
CA VAL A 13 -24.73 -7.68 -17.61
C VAL A 13 -25.15 -6.45 -18.42
N GLN A 14 -25.82 -6.62 -19.56
CA GLN A 14 -26.30 -5.50 -20.39
C GLN A 14 -27.31 -4.60 -19.66
N GLU A 15 -28.23 -5.17 -18.86
CA GLU A 15 -29.17 -4.41 -18.03
C GLU A 15 -28.44 -3.59 -16.96
N ALA A 16 -27.45 -4.17 -16.28
CA ALA A 16 -26.63 -3.46 -15.29
C ALA A 16 -25.83 -2.32 -15.93
N TYR A 17 -25.29 -2.52 -17.14
CA TYR A 17 -24.62 -1.46 -17.91
C TYR A 17 -25.59 -0.35 -18.32
N PHE A 18 -26.78 -0.70 -18.79
CA PHE A 18 -27.80 0.28 -19.15
C PHE A 18 -28.22 1.12 -17.94
N PHE A 19 -28.47 0.50 -16.79
CA PHE A 19 -28.83 1.19 -15.55
C PHE A 19 -27.72 2.15 -15.08
N ARG A 20 -26.46 1.73 -15.16
CA ARG A 20 -25.31 2.59 -14.86
C ARG A 20 -25.22 3.81 -15.77
N ILE A 21 -25.43 3.64 -17.08
CA ILE A 21 -25.40 4.74 -18.05
C ILE A 21 -26.57 5.70 -17.80
N TRP A 22 -27.76 5.15 -17.59
CA TRP A 22 -28.99 5.93 -17.39
C TRP A 22 -28.91 6.83 -16.15
N ASN A 23 -28.44 6.31 -15.01
CA ASN A 23 -28.27 7.13 -13.80
C ASN A 23 -27.24 8.25 -13.98
N ARG A 24 -26.13 8.00 -14.70
CA ARG A 24 -25.07 8.99 -14.89
C ARG A 24 -25.43 10.09 -15.89
N SER A 25 -26.41 9.85 -16.77
CA SER A 25 -26.82 10.81 -17.80
C SER A 25 -27.61 12.01 -17.28
N PHE A 26 -28.21 11.94 -16.09
CA PHE A 26 -29.03 13.06 -15.57
C PHE A 26 -28.25 14.13 -14.83
N GLY A 27 -26.94 13.92 -14.57
CA GLY A 27 -26.09 14.83 -13.82
C GLY A 27 -26.56 15.01 -12.36
N PRO A 28 -25.70 15.54 -11.49
CA PRO A 28 -26.07 15.80 -10.11
C PRO A 28 -27.14 16.91 -10.05
N THR A 29 -28.18 16.69 -9.26
CA THR A 29 -29.25 17.66 -9.02
C THR A 29 -28.85 18.78 -8.06
N ASN A 30 -27.80 18.57 -7.25
CA ASN A 30 -27.32 19.51 -6.26
C ASN A 30 -25.77 19.50 -6.18
N ALA A 31 -25.17 20.62 -5.78
CA ALA A 31 -23.73 20.73 -5.55
C ALA A 31 -23.23 19.75 -4.48
N PHE A 32 -24.03 19.46 -3.45
CA PHE A 32 -23.67 18.45 -2.45
C PHE A 32 -23.61 17.03 -3.02
N GLU A 33 -24.50 16.72 -3.96
CA GLU A 33 -24.50 15.42 -4.65
C GLU A 33 -23.26 15.29 -5.53
N GLU A 34 -22.92 16.35 -6.28
CA GLU A 34 -21.67 16.40 -7.04
C GLU A 34 -20.45 16.21 -6.13
N MET A 35 -20.44 16.83 -4.95
CA MET A 35 -19.34 16.66 -4.01
C MET A 35 -19.24 15.22 -3.48
N ILE A 36 -20.37 14.59 -3.18
CA ILE A 36 -20.41 13.18 -2.75
C ILE A 36 -19.91 12.28 -3.88
N GLU A 37 -20.40 12.46 -5.11
CA GLU A 37 -19.97 11.69 -6.27
C GLU A 37 -18.46 11.84 -6.51
N LEU A 38 -17.92 13.05 -6.41
CA LEU A 38 -16.48 13.29 -6.58
C LEU A 38 -15.64 12.67 -5.45
N THR A 39 -16.16 12.59 -4.23
CA THR A 39 -15.52 11.88 -3.12
C THR A 39 -15.58 10.36 -3.32
N GLU A 40 -16.71 9.80 -3.77
CA GLU A 40 -16.84 8.38 -4.10
C GLU A 40 -15.97 7.96 -5.29
N GLU A 41 -15.82 8.85 -6.28
CA GLU A 41 -14.90 8.66 -7.41
C GLU A 41 -13.42 8.84 -7.02
N GLY A 42 -13.13 9.27 -5.78
CA GLY A 42 -11.76 9.52 -5.29
C GLY A 42 -11.08 10.76 -5.89
N LYS A 43 -11.84 11.64 -6.55
CA LYS A 43 -11.34 12.92 -7.10
C LYS A 43 -11.21 13.99 -6.03
N MET A 44 -12.00 13.89 -4.96
CA MET A 44 -11.90 14.75 -3.79
C MET A 44 -11.32 14.01 -2.59
N TRP A 45 -10.67 14.78 -1.73
CA TRP A 45 -10.12 14.28 -0.46
C TRP A 45 -11.26 13.94 0.50
N PRO A 46 -11.17 12.82 1.23
CA PRO A 46 -12.12 12.53 2.30
C PRO A 46 -11.91 13.48 3.47
N TYR A 47 -12.99 13.76 4.18
CA TYR A 47 -12.96 14.58 5.40
C TYR A 47 -13.23 13.70 6.64
N PRO A 48 -12.59 13.98 7.79
CA PRO A 48 -11.58 15.02 8.01
C PRO A 48 -10.27 14.75 7.26
N ILE A 49 -9.54 15.81 6.91
CA ILE A 49 -8.29 15.69 6.16
C ILE A 49 -7.27 14.93 7.01
N ASP A 50 -6.78 13.81 6.48
CA ASP A 50 -5.69 13.03 7.03
C ASP A 50 -4.45 13.19 6.14
N ASN A 51 -3.32 13.53 6.74
CA ASN A 51 -2.05 13.69 6.03
C ASN A 51 -1.43 12.34 5.64
N GLU A 52 -1.84 11.26 6.29
CA GLU A 52 -1.36 9.90 6.04
C GLU A 52 -2.33 9.11 5.14
N TYR A 53 -3.33 9.79 4.56
CA TYR A 53 -4.28 9.17 3.65
C TYR A 53 -3.57 8.54 2.45
N GLN A 54 -3.84 7.25 2.21
CA GLN A 54 -3.22 6.46 1.13
C GLN A 54 -1.70 6.27 1.27
N ILE A 55 -1.16 6.21 2.49
CA ILE A 55 0.25 5.86 2.73
C ILE A 55 0.60 4.43 2.24
N GLY A 56 -0.41 3.56 2.08
CA GLY A 56 -0.29 2.24 1.48
C GLY A 56 0.01 1.15 2.52
N ASP A 57 0.78 0.13 2.12
CA ASP A 57 1.11 -1.03 2.97
C ASP A 57 1.79 -0.67 4.30
N GLU A 58 2.38 0.53 4.42
CA GLU A 58 3.10 0.96 5.62
C GLU A 58 2.15 1.41 6.75
N GLU A 59 0.86 1.61 6.49
CA GLU A 59 -0.14 1.92 7.52
C GLU A 59 -0.28 0.76 8.53
N ASP A 60 -0.18 -0.47 8.04
CA ASP A 60 -0.31 -1.69 8.84
C ASP A 60 1.01 -2.08 9.55
N VAL A 61 2.13 -1.40 9.24
CA VAL A 61 3.44 -1.76 9.77
C VAL A 61 3.67 -1.11 11.12
N PRO A 62 3.90 -1.89 12.19
CA PRO A 62 4.14 -1.33 13.51
C PRO A 62 5.56 -0.76 13.63
N PHE A 63 5.70 0.29 14.45
CA PHE A 63 6.96 1.04 14.61
C PHE A 63 8.17 0.16 14.97
N TYR A 64 7.95 -0.91 15.73
CA TYR A 64 9.03 -1.78 16.23
C TYR A 64 9.72 -2.56 15.11
N GLU A 65 9.08 -2.74 13.96
CA GLU A 65 9.71 -3.36 12.78
C GLU A 65 10.70 -2.40 12.11
N HIS A 66 10.41 -1.10 12.10
CA HIS A 66 11.35 -0.10 11.57
C HIS A 66 12.53 0.18 12.50
N ILE A 67 12.36 -0.03 13.81
CA ILE A 67 13.40 0.25 14.82
C ILE A 67 14.28 -0.97 15.09
N PHE A 68 13.69 -2.15 15.32
CA PHE A 68 14.42 -3.35 15.72
C PHE A 68 14.75 -4.24 14.52
N LEU A 69 15.72 -3.78 13.71
CA LEU A 69 16.24 -4.54 12.57
C LEU A 69 17.12 -5.73 12.98
N ASP A 70 17.53 -5.81 14.25
CA ASP A 70 18.35 -6.89 14.80
C ASP A 70 17.66 -8.27 14.65
N LYS A 71 16.34 -8.30 14.78
CA LYS A 71 15.54 -9.53 14.59
C LYS A 71 15.67 -10.09 13.19
N TYR A 72 15.76 -9.20 12.20
CA TYR A 72 15.96 -9.57 10.80
C TYR A 72 17.40 -10.04 10.57
N LEU A 73 18.39 -9.39 11.19
CA LEU A 73 19.80 -9.78 11.05
C LEU A 73 20.15 -11.14 11.66
N ALA A 74 19.41 -11.58 12.67
CA ALA A 74 19.61 -12.89 13.30
C ALA A 74 19.55 -14.08 12.31
N GLN A 75 18.95 -13.91 11.13
CA GLN A 75 18.88 -14.95 10.10
C GLN A 75 20.21 -15.19 9.35
N TYR A 76 21.14 -14.23 9.37
CA TYR A 76 22.37 -14.27 8.56
C TYR A 76 23.58 -14.91 9.27
N ASN A 77 23.45 -15.36 10.54
CA ASN A 77 24.54 -15.96 11.33
C ASN A 77 25.86 -15.16 11.23
N LEU A 78 25.78 -13.85 11.47
CA LEU A 78 26.95 -12.96 11.49
C LEU A 78 27.81 -13.21 12.75
N PRO A 79 29.13 -13.01 12.71
CA PRO A 79 29.96 -13.09 13.90
C PRO A 79 29.59 -11.97 14.89
N ASP A 80 29.42 -12.33 16.17
CA ASP A 80 29.05 -11.38 17.23
C ASP A 80 30.13 -10.32 17.52
N GLU A 81 31.39 -10.63 17.20
CA GLU A 81 32.52 -9.74 17.42
C GLU A 81 33.30 -9.51 16.12
N GLY A 82 33.58 -8.24 15.82
CA GLY A 82 34.45 -7.85 14.72
C GLY A 82 34.09 -6.52 14.05
N PRO A 83 34.92 -6.05 13.11
CA PRO A 83 34.67 -4.82 12.36
C PRO A 83 33.39 -4.91 11.50
N VAL A 84 33.02 -6.12 11.06
CA VAL A 84 31.78 -6.38 10.31
C VAL A 84 30.54 -6.17 11.20
N ALA A 85 30.56 -6.68 12.44
CA ALA A 85 29.46 -6.50 13.38
C ALA A 85 29.24 -5.00 13.70
N GLN A 86 30.33 -4.26 13.94
CA GLN A 86 30.29 -2.81 14.17
C GLN A 86 29.75 -2.04 12.95
N PHE A 87 30.14 -2.45 11.73
CA PHE A 87 29.61 -1.86 10.51
C PHE A 87 28.10 -2.10 10.37
N MET A 88 27.65 -3.35 10.60
CA MET A 88 26.24 -3.70 10.52
C MET A 88 25.38 -3.00 11.58
N GLU A 89 25.92 -2.81 12.79
CA GLU A 89 25.27 -2.02 13.84
C GLU A 89 25.04 -0.57 13.38
N LEU A 90 26.05 0.07 12.79
CA LEU A 90 25.93 1.43 12.25
C LEU A 90 24.90 1.51 11.11
N VAL A 91 24.86 0.51 10.22
CA VAL A 91 23.86 0.42 9.15
C VAL A 91 22.45 0.31 9.76
N CYS A 92 22.25 -0.53 10.78
CA CYS A 92 20.96 -0.68 11.46
C CYS A 92 20.53 0.62 12.15
N ILE A 93 21.44 1.31 12.83
CA ILE A 93 21.18 2.61 13.46
C ILE A 93 20.83 3.67 12.40
N GLY A 94 21.49 3.65 11.24
CA GLY A 94 21.19 4.55 10.14
C GLY A 94 19.81 4.30 9.53
N LEU A 95 19.47 3.04 9.29
CA LEU A 95 18.17 2.65 8.73
C LEU A 95 17.02 2.86 9.72
N SER A 96 17.22 2.65 11.02
CA SER A 96 16.16 2.85 12.03
C SER A 96 15.74 4.31 12.15
N LYS A 97 16.66 5.24 11.97
CA LYS A 97 16.40 6.69 12.00
C LYS A 97 15.80 7.25 10.71
N ASN A 98 15.62 6.44 9.67
CA ASN A 98 15.10 6.88 8.39
C ASN A 98 13.56 6.72 8.31
N PRO A 99 12.78 7.83 8.29
CA PRO A 99 11.32 7.78 8.16
C PRO A 99 10.84 7.67 6.70
N TYR A 100 11.71 7.89 5.71
CA TYR A 100 11.33 7.95 4.29
C TYR A 100 11.43 6.60 3.56
N MET A 101 11.74 5.52 4.29
CA MET A 101 12.04 4.23 3.71
C MET A 101 11.11 3.16 4.27
N SER A 102 10.42 2.47 3.35
CA SER A 102 9.58 1.31 3.66
C SER A 102 10.35 0.17 4.29
N ILE A 103 9.66 -0.67 5.07
CA ILE A 103 10.26 -1.85 5.70
C ILE A 103 10.90 -2.79 4.66
N LYS A 104 10.22 -3.01 3.53
CA LYS A 104 10.68 -3.84 2.40
C LYS A 104 12.00 -3.32 1.83
N LYS A 105 12.14 -1.99 1.72
CA LYS A 105 13.36 -1.36 1.20
C LYS A 105 14.50 -1.40 2.23
N LYS A 106 14.21 -1.31 3.52
CA LYS A 106 15.21 -1.52 4.58
C LYS A 106 15.77 -2.94 4.55
N HIS A 107 14.90 -3.95 4.43
CA HIS A 107 15.33 -5.35 4.27
C HIS A 107 16.19 -5.56 3.03
N ALA A 108 15.76 -5.09 1.87
CA ALA A 108 16.55 -5.19 0.65
C ALA A 108 17.94 -4.52 0.78
N HIS A 109 18.04 -3.42 1.54
CA HIS A 109 19.33 -2.78 1.81
C HIS A 109 20.22 -3.64 2.71
N LEU A 110 19.66 -4.25 3.76
CA LEU A 110 20.38 -5.16 4.64
C LEU A 110 20.87 -6.41 3.88
N ASP A 111 20.03 -6.99 3.03
CA ASP A 111 20.37 -8.16 2.20
C ASP A 111 21.58 -7.85 1.30
N TRP A 112 21.57 -6.67 0.68
CA TRP A 112 22.68 -6.21 -0.13
C TRP A 112 23.95 -5.98 0.68
N SER A 113 23.84 -5.38 1.87
CA SER A 113 24.98 -5.14 2.76
C SER A 113 25.62 -6.45 3.23
N VAL A 114 24.81 -7.45 3.59
CA VAL A 114 25.32 -8.76 4.00
C VAL A 114 25.96 -9.50 2.84
N PHE A 115 25.38 -9.45 1.64
CA PHE A 115 25.97 -10.10 0.46
C PHE A 115 27.31 -9.48 0.03
N SER A 116 27.51 -8.19 0.32
CA SER A 116 28.71 -7.45 -0.09
C SER A 116 29.89 -7.58 0.88
N VAL A 117 29.70 -8.16 2.06
CA VAL A 117 30.69 -8.33 3.12
C VAL A 117 31.13 -9.78 3.20
#